data_AF-A0A2H1W0L1-F1
#
_entry.id   AF-A0A2H1W0L1-F1
#
_cell.length_a   1.000
_cell.length_b   1.000
_cell.length_c   1.000
_cell.angle_alpha   90.00
_cell.angle_beta   90.00
_cell.angle_gamma   90.00
#
_symmetry.space_group_name_H-M   'P 1'
#
loop_
_entity.id
_entity.type
_entity.pdbx_description
1 polymer ?
#
loop_
_entity_poly.entity_id
_entity_poly.type
_entity_poly.pdbx_seq_one_letter_code
_entity_poly.pdbx_strand_id
1 'polypeptide(L)'
;PVIYILTLGALHALPIGAEIFSNAFGPCSALDRLFSTIKMNWSDGKLILLKVPADEIEVLQRFRHQSEPVYMFISAFFQRVKGLPKQSLPEFENARVTKVFRGVDPITFAEVAKYELYCFQRWKDGHPVDRPLYQLDEVTPDEMVRPNLY
;
A
#
# COMPACT_ATOMS: atom_id res chain seq x y z
N PRO A 1 8.87 0.32 -15.26
CA PRO A 1 8.67 1.40 -14.25
C PRO A 1 8.41 0.89 -12.82
N VAL A 2 7.58 -0.15 -12.63
CA VAL A 2 7.34 -0.83 -11.32
C VAL A 2 8.58 -1.54 -10.78
N ILE A 3 9.45 -2.00 -11.68
CA ILE A 3 10.66 -2.76 -11.37
C ILE A 3 11.70 -1.93 -10.60
N TYR A 4 11.73 -0.60 -10.76
CA TYR A 4 12.77 0.24 -10.14
C TYR A 4 12.57 0.50 -8.64
N ILE A 5 11.36 0.32 -8.11
CA ILE A 5 11.09 0.48 -6.67
C ILE A 5 11.43 -0.81 -5.90
N LEU A 6 11.59 -1.93 -6.62
CA LEU A 6 11.72 -3.28 -6.05
C LEU A 6 13.17 -3.80 -6.02
N THR A 7 14.17 -3.05 -6.48
CA THR A 7 15.59 -3.51 -6.53
C THR A 7 16.48 -2.96 -5.40
N LEU A 8 15.94 -2.22 -4.44
CA LEU A 8 16.72 -1.70 -3.31
C LEU A 8 16.61 -2.67 -2.12
N GLY A 9 17.60 -3.57 -2.03
CA GLY A 9 17.80 -4.65 -1.03
C GLY A 9 17.64 -4.31 0.46
N ALA A 10 17.31 -3.06 0.82
CA ALA A 10 17.10 -2.58 2.19
C ALA A 10 15.66 -2.13 2.47
N LEU A 11 14.78 -2.01 1.46
CA LEU A 11 13.38 -1.60 1.62
C LEU A 11 12.42 -2.78 1.89
N HIS A 12 12.95 -4.00 1.97
CA HIS A 12 12.22 -5.28 1.78
C HIS A 12 11.20 -5.64 2.87
N ALA A 13 10.85 -4.74 3.79
CA ALA A 13 9.84 -5.00 4.82
C ALA A 13 9.03 -3.77 5.23
N LEU A 14 9.24 -2.59 4.64
CA LEU A 14 8.50 -1.41 5.05
C LEU A 14 7.06 -1.45 4.52
N PRO A 15 6.07 -0.94 5.27
CA PRO A 15 4.76 -0.67 4.71
C PRO A 15 4.87 0.35 3.55
N ILE A 16 4.04 0.15 2.53
CA ILE A 16 3.97 0.99 1.34
C ILE A 16 2.55 1.56 1.25
N GLY A 17 2.44 2.88 1.14
CA GLY A 17 1.23 3.55 0.66
C GLY A 17 1.42 3.94 -0.80
N ALA A 18 0.52 3.50 -1.67
CA ALA A 18 0.54 3.82 -3.09
C ALA A 18 -0.67 4.71 -3.44
N GLU A 19 -0.39 5.87 -4.00
CA GLU A 19 -1.35 6.68 -4.71
C GLU A 19 -1.43 6.18 -6.15
N ILE A 20 -2.51 5.50 -6.49
CA ILE A 20 -2.79 4.98 -7.81
C ILE A 20 -3.62 6.01 -8.57
N PHE A 21 -3.12 6.45 -9.71
CA PHE A 21 -3.78 7.46 -10.53
C PHE A 21 -3.82 7.07 -12.00
N SER A 22 -4.76 7.65 -12.75
CA SER A 22 -4.84 7.54 -14.20
C SER A 22 -4.05 8.69 -14.84
N ASN A 23 -3.25 8.40 -15.87
CA ASN A 23 -2.43 9.37 -16.60
C ASN A 23 -3.26 10.50 -17.22
N ALA A 24 -4.54 10.26 -17.50
CA ALA A 24 -5.45 11.29 -18.01
C ALA A 24 -5.73 12.41 -16.99
N PHE A 25 -5.64 12.11 -15.69
CA PHE A 25 -5.93 13.05 -14.61
C PHE A 25 -4.68 13.43 -13.80
N GLY A 26 -3.64 12.60 -13.87
CA GLY A 26 -2.39 12.79 -13.15
C GLY A 26 -2.51 12.49 -11.65
N PRO A 27 -1.40 12.61 -10.89
CA PRO A 27 -1.41 12.42 -9.45
C PRO A 27 -2.14 13.57 -8.75
N CYS A 28 -2.88 13.24 -7.71
CA CYS A 28 -3.46 14.16 -6.76
C CYS A 28 -2.36 14.75 -5.85
N SER A 29 -2.42 16.07 -5.63
CA SER A 29 -1.53 16.77 -4.69
C SER A 29 -2.19 17.08 -3.35
N ALA A 30 -3.49 16.80 -3.20
CA ALA A 30 -4.27 17.25 -2.05
C ALA A 30 -3.75 16.68 -0.71
N LEU A 31 -3.16 15.48 -0.73
CA LEU A 31 -2.59 14.83 0.46
C LEU A 31 -1.06 14.97 0.58
N ASP A 32 -0.38 15.69 -0.32
CA ASP A 32 1.10 15.78 -0.31
C ASP A 32 1.66 16.36 1.01
N ARG A 33 0.95 17.32 1.61
CA ARG A 33 1.33 17.89 2.93
C ARG A 33 1.18 16.88 4.05
N LEU A 34 0.12 16.08 4.03
CA LEU A 34 -0.10 15.00 4.99
C LEU A 34 1.00 13.93 4.83
N PHE A 35 1.34 13.57 3.59
CA PHE A 35 2.43 12.63 3.28
C PHE A 35 3.76 13.10 3.83
N SER A 36 4.10 14.36 3.61
CA SER A 36 5.32 14.97 4.14
C SER A 36 5.34 14.91 5.67
N THR A 37 4.20 15.20 6.31
CA THR A 37 4.05 15.14 7.78
C THR A 37 4.22 13.72 8.30
N ILE A 38 3.55 12.73 7.70
CA ILE A 38 3.66 11.32 8.10
C ILE A 38 5.10 10.83 7.93
N LYS A 39 5.69 11.09 6.76
CA LYS A 39 7.04 10.63 6.43
C LYS A 39 8.09 11.18 7.40
N MET A 40 8.08 12.49 7.61
CA MET A 40 9.10 13.19 8.41
C MET A 40 8.87 13.09 9.91
N ASN A 41 7.62 13.21 10.37
CA ASN A 41 7.33 13.40 11.79
C ASN A 41 6.89 12.11 12.50
N TRP A 42 6.20 11.19 11.82
CA TRP A 42 5.54 10.06 12.47
C TRP A 42 6.19 8.72 12.14
N SER A 43 6.55 8.52 10.87
CA SER A 43 7.07 7.23 10.40
C SER A 43 8.58 7.09 10.57
N ASP A 44 9.33 8.18 10.78
CA ASP A 44 10.80 8.15 10.84
C ASP A 44 11.39 7.41 9.62
N GLY A 45 10.83 7.70 8.44
CA GLY A 45 11.20 7.04 7.18
C GLY A 45 10.72 5.59 7.02
N LYS A 46 9.94 5.03 7.95
CA LYS A 46 9.49 3.63 7.94
C LYS A 46 8.22 3.39 7.12
N LEU A 47 7.66 4.42 6.48
CA LEU A 47 6.57 4.29 5.50
C LEU A 47 7.04 4.83 4.16
N ILE A 48 6.92 4.01 3.12
CA ILE A 48 7.20 4.41 1.75
C ILE A 48 5.91 4.93 1.12
N LEU A 49 5.98 6.06 0.42
CA LEU A 49 4.87 6.61 -0.32
C LEU A 49 5.24 6.68 -1.80
N LEU A 50 4.40 6.06 -2.64
CA LEU A 50 4.60 5.94 -4.08
C LEU A 50 3.45 6.60 -4.81
N LYS A 51 3.76 7.24 -5.95
CA LYS A 51 2.77 7.65 -6.94
C LYS A 51 2.87 6.72 -8.13
N VAL A 52 1.76 6.11 -8.50
CA VAL A 52 1.72 4.91 -9.34
C VAL A 52 0.73 5.11 -10.49
N PRO A 53 1.19 5.22 -11.75
CA PRO A 53 0.30 5.34 -12.90
C PRO A 53 -0.34 3.98 -13.22
N ALA A 54 -1.67 3.89 -13.07
CA ALA A 54 -2.45 2.67 -13.32
C ALA A 54 -2.40 2.22 -14.78
N ASP A 55 -2.25 3.16 -15.72
CA ASP A 55 -2.22 2.86 -17.15
C ASP A 55 -0.98 2.06 -17.57
N GLU A 56 0.11 2.16 -16.82
CA GLU A 56 1.38 1.49 -17.13
C GLU A 56 1.52 0.11 -16.47
N ILE A 57 0.56 -0.29 -15.64
CA ILE A 57 0.69 -1.44 -14.75
C ILE A 57 -0.53 -2.35 -14.92
N GLU A 58 -0.32 -3.54 -15.47
CA GLU A 58 -1.38 -4.48 -15.81
C GLU A 58 -2.23 -4.89 -14.59
N VAL A 59 -1.60 -5.20 -13.46
CA VAL A 59 -2.32 -5.58 -12.23
C VAL A 59 -3.21 -4.46 -11.66
N LEU A 60 -2.93 -3.20 -12.02
CA LEU A 60 -3.70 -2.04 -11.59
C LEU A 60 -4.71 -1.57 -12.65
N GLN A 61 -4.93 -2.35 -13.72
CA GLN A 61 -5.80 -1.93 -14.83
C GLN A 61 -7.23 -1.58 -14.40
N ARG A 62 -7.72 -2.18 -13.29
CA ARG A 62 -9.06 -1.90 -12.74
C ARG A 62 -9.25 -0.46 -12.24
N PHE A 63 -8.16 0.27 -12.03
CA PHE A 63 -8.17 1.68 -11.62
C PHE A 63 -7.95 2.64 -12.79
N ARG A 64 -7.83 2.15 -14.03
CA ARG A 64 -7.70 3.01 -15.21
C ARG A 64 -8.97 3.82 -15.45
N HIS A 65 -8.79 4.95 -16.13
CA HIS A 65 -9.87 5.85 -16.54
C HIS A 65 -10.72 6.43 -15.39
N GLN A 66 -10.24 6.34 -14.15
CA GLN A 66 -10.92 6.94 -13.00
C GLN A 66 -10.33 8.31 -12.72
N SER A 67 -11.20 9.29 -12.43
CA SER A 67 -10.81 10.68 -12.12
C SER A 67 -10.37 10.87 -10.68
N GLU A 68 -10.80 9.98 -9.78
CA GLU A 68 -10.43 10.03 -8.37
C GLU A 68 -9.19 9.18 -8.10
N PRO A 69 -8.25 9.66 -7.26
CA PRO A 69 -7.11 8.85 -6.84
C PRO A 69 -7.59 7.67 -5.98
N VAL A 70 -6.89 6.55 -6.11
CA VAL A 70 -7.07 5.38 -5.25
C VAL A 70 -5.84 5.24 -4.37
N TYR A 71 -6.05 5.15 -3.06
CA TYR A 71 -4.98 4.87 -2.12
C TYR A 71 -4.99 3.40 -1.76
N MET A 72 -3.87 2.73 -2.00
CA MET A 72 -3.67 1.31 -1.70
C MET A 72 -2.51 1.16 -0.73
N PHE A 73 -2.74 0.50 0.39
CA PHE A 73 -1.68 0.12 1.32
C PHE A 73 -1.27 -1.33 1.07
N ILE A 74 0.05 -1.52 1.00
CA ILE A 74 0.68 -2.78 0.64
C ILE A 74 1.66 -3.15 1.76
N SER A 75 1.53 -4.38 2.24
CA SER A 75 2.46 -5.00 3.17
C SER A 75 3.35 -5.97 2.40
N ALA A 76 4.66 -5.72 2.46
CA ALA A 76 5.69 -6.56 1.86
C ALA A 76 6.34 -7.53 2.87
N PHE A 77 5.84 -7.59 4.11
CA PHE A 77 6.41 -8.43 5.17
C PHE A 77 5.54 -9.66 5.42
N PHE A 78 6.14 -10.85 5.31
CA PHE A 78 5.45 -12.12 5.57
C PHE A 78 5.60 -12.54 7.04
N GLN A 79 4.53 -13.06 7.64
CA GLN A 79 4.60 -13.74 8.91
C GLN A 79 5.28 -15.10 8.70
N ARG A 80 6.46 -15.29 9.30
CA ARG A 80 7.19 -16.55 9.22
C ARG A 80 6.34 -17.68 9.78
N VAL A 81 5.80 -18.54 8.93
CA VAL A 81 5.20 -19.82 9.36
C VAL A 81 6.35 -20.69 9.88
N LYS A 82 6.31 -21.09 11.16
CA LYS A 82 7.26 -22.05 11.71
C LYS A 82 7.12 -23.37 10.95
N GLY A 83 8.14 -23.77 10.19
CA GLY A 83 8.22 -25.09 9.55
C GLY A 83 8.33 -25.12 8.02
N LEU A 84 8.24 -23.99 7.31
CA LEU A 84 8.46 -23.98 5.85
C LEU A 84 9.94 -23.84 5.48
N PRO A 85 10.44 -24.59 4.48
CA PRO A 85 11.83 -24.54 4.02
C PRO A 85 12.17 -23.20 3.35
N LYS A 86 13.44 -22.81 3.50
CA LYS A 86 13.99 -21.48 3.20
C LYS A 86 14.20 -21.19 1.71
N GLN A 87 13.68 -21.99 0.79
CA GLN A 87 14.13 -21.97 -0.61
C GLN A 87 12.99 -21.68 -1.60
N SER A 88 13.26 -20.66 -2.42
CA SER A 88 12.72 -20.35 -3.74
C SER A 88 11.23 -19.97 -3.85
N LEU A 89 10.86 -18.83 -3.29
CA LEU A 89 9.83 -17.99 -3.91
C LEU A 89 10.44 -16.60 -4.15
N PRO A 90 10.22 -15.95 -5.31
CA PRO A 90 10.66 -14.58 -5.54
C PRO A 90 10.14 -13.71 -4.39
N GLU A 91 11.02 -12.94 -3.76
CA GLU A 91 10.73 -12.17 -2.52
C GLU A 91 9.52 -11.22 -2.64
N PHE A 92 9.06 -10.94 -3.87
CA PHE A 92 7.95 -10.03 -4.20
C PHE A 92 6.60 -10.69 -4.44
N GLU A 93 6.50 -12.03 -4.55
CA GLU A 93 5.20 -12.74 -4.68
C GLU A 93 4.32 -12.62 -3.42
N ASN A 94 4.85 -12.03 -2.35
CA ASN A 94 4.21 -11.92 -1.05
C ASN A 94 3.72 -10.49 -0.72
N ALA A 95 3.79 -9.55 -1.66
CA ALA A 95 3.10 -8.27 -1.49
C ALA A 95 1.60 -8.53 -1.33
N ARG A 96 1.02 -8.04 -0.25
CA ARG A 96 -0.42 -8.16 0.03
C ARG A 96 -1.03 -6.79 0.24
N VAL A 97 -2.17 -6.57 -0.38
CA VAL A 97 -3.00 -5.39 -0.13
C VAL A 97 -3.64 -5.54 1.24
N THR A 98 -3.53 -4.51 2.06
CA THR A 98 -4.09 -4.48 3.42
C THR A 98 -5.28 -3.55 3.51
N LYS A 99 -5.29 -2.48 2.70
CA LYS A 99 -6.37 -1.50 2.65
C LYS A 99 -6.42 -0.84 1.28
N VAL A 100 -7.62 -0.55 0.81
CA VAL A 100 -7.86 0.32 -0.34
C VAL A 100 -8.94 1.33 0.03
N PHE A 101 -8.82 2.57 -0.43
CA PHE A 101 -9.91 3.54 -0.40
C PHE A 101 -9.77 4.56 -1.53
N ARG A 102 -10.85 5.26 -1.82
CA ARG A 102 -10.97 6.19 -2.96
C ARG A 102 -11.13 7.61 -2.48
N GLY A 103 -10.67 8.55 -3.31
CA GLY A 103 -10.84 9.97 -3.06
C GLY A 103 -9.89 10.52 -2.00
N VAL A 104 -10.03 11.82 -1.73
CA VAL A 104 -9.15 12.57 -0.83
C VAL A 104 -9.70 12.52 0.58
N ASP A 105 -9.31 11.51 1.35
CA ASP A 105 -9.64 11.38 2.76
C ASP A 105 -8.37 11.42 3.65
N PRO A 106 -8.00 12.60 4.18
CA PRO A 106 -6.81 12.75 5.00
C PRO A 106 -6.90 12.03 6.35
N ILE A 107 -8.12 11.87 6.90
CA ILE A 107 -8.32 11.25 8.21
C ILE A 107 -8.10 9.74 8.07
N THR A 108 -8.83 9.10 7.15
CA THR A 108 -8.68 7.67 6.87
C THR A 108 -7.25 7.35 6.47
N PHE A 109 -6.61 8.17 5.62
CA PHE A 109 -5.21 7.95 5.25
C PHE A 109 -4.28 7.93 6.47
N ALA A 110 -4.41 8.92 7.36
CA ALA A 110 -3.58 9.01 8.56
C ALA A 110 -3.79 7.84 9.52
N GLU A 111 -5.03 7.38 9.68
CA GLU A 111 -5.37 6.24 10.54
C GLU A 111 -4.79 4.93 9.99
N VAL A 112 -4.97 4.67 8.70
CA VAL A 112 -4.42 3.48 8.04
C VAL A 112 -2.89 3.50 8.11
N ALA A 113 -2.25 4.64 7.83
CA ALA A 113 -0.80 4.77 7.91
C ALA A 113 -0.25 4.48 9.33
N LYS A 114 -0.92 4.98 10.37
CA LYS A 114 -0.56 4.67 11.77
C LYS A 114 -0.72 3.18 12.08
N TYR A 115 -1.80 2.58 11.62
CA TYR A 115 -2.05 1.16 11.82
C TYR A 115 -1.00 0.28 11.11
N GLU A 116 -0.63 0.60 9.87
CA GLU A 116 0.42 -0.12 9.15
C GLU A 116 1.79 -0.05 9.86
N LEU A 117 2.15 1.12 10.39
CA LEU A 117 3.37 1.28 11.19
C LEU A 117 3.33 0.46 12.48
N TYR A 118 2.16 0.41 13.14
CA TYR A 118 1.94 -0.44 14.31
C TYR A 118 2.12 -1.93 13.96
N CYS A 119 1.49 -2.38 12.87
CA CYS A 119 1.60 -3.76 12.39
C CYS A 119 3.05 -4.12 12.04
N PHE A 120 3.77 -3.21 11.39
CA PHE A 120 5.18 -3.38 11.08
C PHE A 120 6.04 -3.54 12.35
N GLN A 121 5.81 -2.72 13.38
CA GLN A 121 6.53 -2.84 14.65
C GLN A 121 6.21 -4.17 15.35
N ARG A 122 4.92 -4.57 15.40
CA ARG A 122 4.50 -5.87 15.96
C ARG A 122 5.15 -7.05 15.25
N TRP A 123 5.21 -7.03 13.93
CA TRP A 123 5.89 -8.04 13.13
C TRP A 123 7.38 -8.10 13.45
N LYS A 124 8.05 -6.94 13.55
CA LYS A 124 9.47 -6.85 13.92
C LYS A 124 9.74 -7.46 15.31
N ASP A 125 8.80 -7.29 16.23
CA ASP A 125 8.85 -7.85 17.58
C ASP A 125 8.44 -9.35 17.63
N GLY A 126 8.14 -9.96 16.48
CA GLY A 126 7.78 -11.37 16.35
C GLY A 126 6.34 -11.69 16.77
N HIS A 127 5.50 -10.68 16.93
CA HIS A 127 4.09 -10.86 17.27
C HIS A 127 3.23 -11.07 16.02
N PRO A 128 2.24 -11.98 16.08
CA PRO A 128 1.27 -12.13 15.01
C PRO A 128 0.44 -10.85 14.86
N VAL A 129 0.06 -10.55 13.61
CA VAL A 129 -0.91 -9.52 13.25
C VAL A 129 -2.03 -10.22 12.50
N ASP A 130 -3.19 -10.30 13.12
CA ASP A 130 -4.39 -10.84 12.48
C ASP A 130 -5.08 -9.74 11.69
N ARG A 131 -5.11 -9.87 10.36
CA ARG A 131 -5.78 -8.94 9.45
C ARG A 131 -6.05 -9.58 8.09
N PRO A 132 -7.02 -9.06 7.33
CA PRO A 132 -7.21 -9.43 5.94
C PRO A 132 -5.98 -9.03 5.10
N LEU A 133 -5.59 -9.92 4.20
CA LEU A 133 -4.52 -9.74 3.24
C LEU A 133 -5.02 -10.21 1.88
N TYR A 134 -5.00 -9.32 0.90
CA TYR A 134 -5.50 -9.60 -0.45
C TYR A 134 -4.36 -9.60 -1.45
N GLN A 135 -4.55 -10.27 -2.58
CA GLN A 135 -3.61 -10.15 -3.70
C GLN A 135 -3.68 -8.76 -4.34
N LEU A 136 -2.66 -8.37 -5.10
CA LEU A 136 -2.64 -7.06 -5.77
C LEU A 136 -3.73 -6.93 -6.84
N ASP A 137 -4.05 -8.03 -7.54
CA ASP A 137 -5.08 -8.14 -8.57
C ASP A 137 -6.48 -8.39 -7.98
N GLU A 138 -6.57 -8.78 -6.72
CA GLU A 138 -7.82 -9.05 -6.02
C GLU A 138 -8.57 -7.75 -5.70
N VAL A 139 -9.89 -7.77 -5.90
CA VAL A 139 -10.79 -6.67 -5.52
C VAL A 139 -11.10 -6.81 -4.03
N THR A 140 -10.75 -5.79 -3.25
CA THR A 140 -11.01 -5.79 -1.81
C THR A 140 -12.46 -5.40 -1.49
N PRO A 141 -13.03 -5.82 -0.34
CA PRO A 141 -14.35 -5.36 0.09
C PRO A 141 -14.48 -3.84 0.15
N ASP A 142 -13.40 -3.15 0.54
CA ASP A 142 -13.36 -1.68 0.61
C ASP A 142 -13.55 -1.03 -0.77
N GLU A 143 -13.12 -1.68 -1.86
CA GLU A 143 -13.34 -1.21 -3.23
C GLU A 143 -14.79 -1.37 -3.70
N MET A 144 -15.53 -2.32 -3.10
CA MET A 144 -16.92 -2.62 -3.45
C MET A 144 -17.92 -1.68 -2.77
N VAL A 145 -17.54 -1.08 -1.63
CA VAL A 145 -18.37 -0.09 -0.94
C VAL A 145 -18.36 1.20 -1.74
N ARG A 146 -19.44 1.47 -2.49
CA ARG A 146 -19.62 2.79 -3.10
C ARG A 146 -19.73 3.81 -1.98
N PRO A 147 -19.00 4.94 -2.02
CA PRO A 147 -19.35 6.06 -1.16
C PRO A 147 -20.80 6.40 -1.48
N ASN A 148 -21.65 6.41 -0.47
CA ASN A 148 -23.02 6.87 -0.64
C ASN A 148 -22.94 8.28 -1.23
N LEU A 149 -23.40 8.43 -2.47
CA LEU A 149 -23.65 9.73 -3.07
C LEU A 149 -24.81 10.34 -2.28
N TYR A 150 -24.48 11.11 -1.25
CA TYR A 150 -25.39 12.03 -0.58
C TYR A 150 -24.93 13.45 -0.86
#